data_AF-A0A641MWF4-F1
#
_entry.id   AF-A0A641MWF4-F1
#
_cell.length_a   1.000
_cell.length_b   1.000
_cell.length_c   1.000
_cell.angle_alpha   90.00
_cell.angle_beta   90.00
_cell.angle_gamma   90.00
#
_symmetry.space_group_name_H-M   'P 1'
#
loop_
_entity.id
_entity.type
_entity.pdbx_description
1 polymer ?
#
loop_
_entity_poly.entity_id
_entity_poly.type
_entity_poly.pdbx_seq_one_letter_code
_entity_poly.pdbx_strand_id
1 'polypeptide(L)'
;VNTPTGIVRIDAIYNGAGLFTKYETDANDTELLFFFQNDENIKYKIDYHPSLESLKMLHSRMISLCDECGIILTNVVEEHYQLVYYMKASGNYAAITFFFNGKGFINYAAPLSDIGEADIKLSQLIEKLT
;
A
#
# COMPACT_ATOMS: atom_id res chain seq x y z
N VAL A 1 -24.32 -3.67 -1.68
CA VAL A 1 -24.47 -2.22 -1.42
C VAL A 1 -25.96 -1.88 -1.45
N ASN A 2 -26.48 -1.19 -0.43
CA ASN A 2 -27.87 -0.70 -0.45
C ASN A 2 -27.93 0.56 -1.32
N THR A 3 -28.73 0.55 -2.36
CA THR A 3 -29.01 1.69 -3.23
C THR A 3 -30.49 2.09 -3.08
N PRO A 4 -30.89 3.29 -3.53
CA PRO A 4 -32.30 3.69 -3.54
C PRO A 4 -33.22 2.75 -4.35
N THR A 5 -32.64 1.98 -5.28
CA THR A 5 -33.36 1.05 -6.18
C THR A 5 -33.33 -0.40 -5.71
N GLY A 6 -32.54 -0.74 -4.68
CA GLY A 6 -32.48 -2.09 -4.12
C GLY A 6 -31.10 -2.46 -3.58
N ILE A 7 -30.85 -3.76 -3.45
CA ILE A 7 -29.53 -4.27 -3.06
C ILE A 7 -28.77 -4.62 -4.32
N VAL A 8 -27.65 -3.94 -4.57
CA VAL A 8 -26.71 -4.25 -5.67
C VAL A 8 -25.55 -5.05 -5.13
N ARG A 9 -25.18 -6.14 -5.81
CA ARG A 9 -24.01 -6.93 -5.46
C ARG A 9 -22.81 -6.41 -6.25
N ILE A 10 -21.68 -6.25 -5.56
CA ILE A 10 -20.41 -5.90 -6.17
C ILE A 10 -19.40 -6.94 -5.75
N ASP A 11 -18.83 -7.65 -6.71
CA ASP A 11 -17.74 -8.57 -6.50
C ASP A 11 -16.41 -7.83 -6.68
N ALA A 12 -15.47 -8.06 -5.78
CA ALA A 12 -14.16 -7.39 -5.79
C ALA A 12 -13.02 -8.41 -5.70
N ILE A 13 -11.94 -8.19 -6.45
CA ILE A 13 -10.73 -9.02 -6.41
C ILE A 13 -9.73 -8.37 -5.46
N TYR A 14 -9.40 -9.04 -4.35
CA TYR A 14 -8.39 -8.59 -3.40
C TYR A 14 -7.03 -9.23 -3.70
N ASN A 15 -5.97 -8.44 -3.83
CA ASN A 15 -4.64 -8.94 -4.23
C ASN A 15 -3.70 -9.32 -3.07
N GLY A 16 -4.16 -9.26 -1.82
CA GLY A 16 -3.32 -9.55 -0.65
C GLY A 16 -2.41 -8.39 -0.21
N ALA A 17 -2.16 -7.40 -1.06
CA ALA A 17 -1.32 -6.22 -0.78
C ALA A 17 -2.12 -5.03 -0.23
N GLY A 18 -3.35 -5.26 0.24
CA GLY A 18 -4.25 -4.19 0.70
C GLY A 18 -5.05 -3.52 -0.41
N LEU A 19 -4.98 -4.00 -1.67
CA LEU A 19 -5.66 -3.38 -2.80
C LEU A 19 -6.73 -4.30 -3.40
N PHE A 20 -7.85 -3.68 -3.78
CA PHE A 20 -8.83 -4.30 -4.67
C PHE A 20 -8.48 -3.93 -6.12
N THR A 21 -8.25 -4.93 -6.96
CA THR A 21 -7.72 -4.73 -8.33
C THR A 21 -8.79 -4.76 -9.41
N LYS A 22 -10.00 -5.18 -9.05
CA LYS A 22 -11.15 -5.23 -9.96
C LYS A 22 -12.44 -5.18 -9.18
N TYR A 23 -13.43 -4.50 -9.73
CA TYR A 23 -14.80 -4.49 -9.27
C TYR A 23 -15.72 -4.89 -10.43
N GLU A 24 -16.63 -5.82 -10.19
CA GLU A 24 -17.65 -6.27 -11.13
C GLU A 24 -19.04 -6.15 -10.50
N THR A 25 -20.03 -5.78 -11.30
CA THR A 25 -21.44 -5.66 -10.87
C THR A 25 -22.33 -6.21 -11.97
N ASP A 26 -23.43 -6.83 -11.56
CA ASP A 26 -24.51 -7.31 -12.43
C ASP A 26 -25.46 -6.18 -12.87
N ALA A 27 -25.41 -5.04 -12.17
CA ALA A 27 -26.14 -3.84 -12.52
C ALA A 27 -25.39 -3.00 -13.57
N ASN A 28 -26.12 -2.43 -14.52
CA ASN A 28 -25.62 -1.45 -15.51
C ASN A 28 -25.35 -0.07 -14.87
N ASP A 29 -24.83 -0.05 -13.65
CA ASP A 29 -24.67 1.13 -12.82
C ASP A 29 -23.21 1.58 -12.82
N THR A 30 -22.87 2.37 -13.84
CA THR A 30 -21.51 2.85 -14.11
C THR A 30 -21.01 3.88 -13.08
N GLU A 31 -21.90 4.61 -12.41
CA GLU A 31 -21.50 5.56 -11.35
C GLU A 31 -21.00 4.82 -10.11
N LEU A 32 -21.70 3.75 -9.70
CA LEU A 32 -21.27 2.92 -8.58
C LEU A 32 -19.90 2.29 -8.83
N LEU A 33 -19.69 1.71 -10.02
CA LEU A 33 -18.37 1.20 -10.44
C LEU A 33 -17.30 2.29 -10.40
N PHE A 34 -17.60 3.50 -10.87
CA PHE A 34 -16.68 4.63 -10.84
C PHE A 34 -16.27 4.98 -9.40
N PHE A 35 -17.20 5.00 -8.44
CA PHE A 35 -16.88 5.25 -7.03
C PHE A 35 -15.94 4.20 -6.44
N PHE A 36 -16.12 2.92 -6.76
CA PHE A 36 -15.23 1.85 -6.28
C PHE A 36 -13.86 1.87 -6.98
N GLN A 37 -13.80 2.34 -8.23
CA GLN A 37 -12.54 2.51 -8.97
C GLN A 37 -11.82 3.82 -8.62
N ASN A 38 -12.52 4.77 -7.99
CA ASN A 38 -11.93 6.03 -7.57
C ASN A 38 -11.22 5.85 -6.23
N ASP A 39 -9.93 5.50 -6.34
CA ASP A 39 -9.04 5.33 -5.20
C ASP A 39 -8.42 6.65 -4.71
N GLU A 40 -8.90 7.81 -5.16
CA GLU A 40 -8.37 9.10 -4.73
C GLU A 40 -8.71 9.32 -3.24
N ASN A 41 -7.68 9.53 -2.42
CA ASN A 41 -7.79 9.81 -0.99
C ASN A 41 -8.25 8.64 -0.09
N ILE A 42 -8.17 7.38 -0.54
CA ILE A 42 -8.40 6.25 0.36
C ILE A 42 -7.35 6.25 1.49
N LYS A 43 -7.83 6.30 2.74
CA LYS A 43 -7.00 6.13 3.93
C LYS A 43 -7.11 4.70 4.43
N TYR A 44 -6.05 3.94 4.27
CA TYR A 44 -5.96 2.58 4.80
C TYR A 44 -5.65 2.63 6.29
N LYS A 45 -6.48 1.96 7.11
CA LYS A 45 -6.15 1.71 8.51
C LYS A 45 -5.17 0.54 8.56
N ILE A 46 -3.89 0.84 8.69
CA ILE A 46 -2.83 -0.16 8.80
C ILE A 46 -2.67 -0.50 10.29
N ASP A 47 -3.05 -1.72 10.68
CA ASP A 47 -2.98 -2.21 12.06
C ASP A 47 -1.69 -3.02 12.30
N TYR A 48 -0.55 -2.41 11.98
CA TYR A 48 0.76 -3.04 12.09
C TYR A 48 1.32 -2.92 13.51
N HIS A 49 1.75 -4.06 14.06
CA HIS A 49 2.32 -4.20 15.39
C HIS A 49 3.78 -4.68 15.27
N PRO A 50 4.77 -3.76 15.27
CA PRO A 50 6.18 -4.13 15.08
C PRO A 50 6.67 -5.10 16.16
N SER A 51 7.36 -6.17 15.77
CA SER A 51 7.89 -7.14 16.74
C SER A 51 9.14 -6.63 17.50
N LEU A 52 9.84 -5.65 16.93
CA LEU A 52 11.08 -5.08 17.46
C LEU A 52 11.02 -3.55 17.50
N GLU A 53 11.70 -2.94 18.49
CA GLU A 53 11.72 -1.47 18.63
C GLU A 53 12.39 -0.78 17.42
N SER A 54 13.40 -1.40 16.81
CA SER A 54 14.02 -0.88 15.59
C SER A 54 13.03 -0.82 14.42
N LEU A 55 12.13 -1.80 14.32
CA LEU A 55 11.09 -1.83 13.29
C LEU A 55 10.00 -0.79 13.55
N LYS A 56 9.71 -0.50 14.83
CA LYS A 56 8.81 0.60 15.21
C LYS A 56 9.38 1.97 14.87
N MET A 57 10.69 2.17 15.06
CA MET A 57 11.38 3.39 14.63
C MET A 57 11.35 3.54 13.10
N LEU A 58 11.65 2.46 12.38
CA LEU A 58 11.55 2.42 10.92
C LEU A 58 10.11 2.73 10.46
N HIS A 59 9.11 2.17 11.12
CA HIS A 59 7.71 2.41 10.80
C HIS A 59 7.30 3.87 10.94
N SER A 60 7.68 4.50 12.06
CA SER A 60 7.44 5.93 12.28
C SER A 60 8.08 6.78 11.18
N ARG A 61 9.31 6.43 10.75
CA ARG A 61 10.01 7.11 9.66
C ARG A 61 9.33 6.90 8.32
N MET A 62 8.91 5.67 8.01
CA MET A 62 8.21 5.34 6.76
C MET A 62 6.89 6.11 6.64
N ILE A 63 6.08 6.16 7.71
CA ILE A 63 4.83 6.97 7.70
C ILE A 63 5.14 8.42 7.37
N SER A 64 6.12 9.03 8.06
CA SER A 64 6.46 10.44 7.85
C SER A 64 6.98 10.72 6.44
N LEU A 65 7.83 9.86 5.89
CA LEU A 65 8.39 10.05 4.54
C LEU A 65 7.36 9.80 3.45
N CYS A 66 6.46 8.82 3.63
CA CYS A 66 5.36 8.59 2.70
C CYS A 66 4.43 9.79 2.64
N ASP A 67 4.09 10.38 3.79
CA ASP A 67 3.28 11.61 3.84
C ASP A 67 3.98 12.77 3.11
N GLU A 68 5.28 12.98 3.35
CA GLU A 68 6.07 14.01 2.66
C GLU A 68 6.11 13.82 1.14
N CYS A 69 6.24 12.57 0.67
CA CYS A 69 6.29 12.23 -0.77
C CYS A 69 4.92 12.14 -1.44
N GLY A 70 3.82 12.33 -0.69
CA GLY A 70 2.46 12.11 -1.20
C GLY A 70 2.22 10.67 -1.66
N ILE A 71 2.80 9.71 -0.94
CA ILE A 71 2.67 8.27 -1.14
C ILE A 71 1.64 7.74 -0.14
N ILE A 72 0.71 6.91 -0.62
CA ILE A 72 -0.31 6.30 0.22
C ILE A 72 0.19 4.90 0.61
N LEU A 73 0.47 4.67 1.90
CA LEU A 73 0.68 3.33 2.42
C LEU A 73 -0.64 2.55 2.39
N THR A 74 -0.60 1.33 1.84
CA THR A 74 -1.79 0.48 1.67
C THR A 74 -1.78 -0.71 2.63
N ASN A 75 -0.60 -1.26 2.92
CA ASN A 75 -0.43 -2.37 3.84
C ASN A 75 1.01 -2.46 4.36
N VAL A 76 1.20 -3.07 5.52
CA VAL A 76 2.52 -3.40 6.07
C VAL A 76 2.49 -4.83 6.58
N VAL A 77 3.41 -5.65 6.10
CA VAL A 77 3.49 -7.07 6.45
C VAL A 77 4.89 -7.36 7.00
N GLU A 78 4.93 -7.85 8.22
CA GLU A 78 6.16 -8.31 8.87
C GLU A 78 6.17 -9.84 8.91
N GLU A 79 7.25 -10.44 8.43
CA GLU A 79 7.51 -11.87 8.40
C GLU A 79 8.91 -12.16 8.97
N HIS A 80 9.31 -13.43 9.04
CA HIS A 80 10.64 -13.80 9.50
C HIS A 80 11.75 -13.09 8.69
N TYR A 81 12.41 -12.12 9.34
CA TYR A 81 13.52 -11.33 8.79
C TYR A 81 13.16 -10.42 7.61
N GLN A 82 11.88 -10.16 7.39
CA GLN A 82 11.39 -9.33 6.28
C GLN A 82 10.25 -8.41 6.73
N LEU A 83 10.28 -7.17 6.28
CA LEU A 83 9.23 -6.19 6.51
C LEU A 83 8.90 -5.50 5.18
N VAL A 84 7.68 -5.71 4.69
CA VAL A 84 7.22 -5.20 3.41
C VAL A 84 6.25 -4.05 3.63
N TYR A 85 6.55 -2.91 3.04
CA TYR A 85 5.61 -1.79 2.93
C TYR A 85 5.02 -1.80 1.52
N TYR A 86 3.69 -1.97 1.43
CA TYR A 86 2.94 -1.81 0.20
C TYR A 86 2.38 -0.40 0.11
N MET A 87 2.43 0.18 -1.08
CA MET A 87 2.07 1.58 -1.28
C MET A 87 1.57 1.88 -2.69
N LYS A 88 0.83 2.99 -2.81
CA LYS A 88 0.51 3.65 -4.07
C LYS A 88 1.41 4.88 -4.20
N ALA A 89 2.27 4.87 -5.21
CA ALA A 89 3.29 5.88 -5.46
C ALA A 89 2.97 6.66 -6.75
N SER A 90 3.89 6.76 -7.71
CA SER A 90 3.57 7.33 -9.03
C SER A 90 2.80 6.34 -9.90
N GLY A 91 3.08 5.04 -9.77
CA GLY A 91 2.30 3.96 -10.36
C GLY A 91 1.12 3.54 -9.50
N ASN A 92 0.44 2.46 -9.89
CA ASN A 92 -0.68 1.92 -9.11
C ASN A 92 -0.19 1.07 -7.94
N TYR A 93 1.00 0.47 -8.08
CA TYR A 93 1.53 -0.46 -7.11
C TYR A 93 3.04 -0.28 -6.94
N ALA A 94 3.45 -0.02 -5.71
CA ALA A 94 4.84 -0.03 -5.30
C ALA A 94 5.00 -0.77 -3.97
N ALA A 95 6.20 -1.26 -3.71
CA ALA A 95 6.57 -1.86 -2.45
C ALA A 95 8.04 -1.61 -2.12
N ILE A 96 8.37 -1.59 -0.83
CA ILE A 96 9.75 -1.69 -0.34
C ILE A 96 9.83 -2.85 0.64
N THR A 97 10.67 -3.83 0.34
CA THR A 97 10.97 -4.94 1.25
C THR A 97 12.26 -4.66 2.00
N PHE A 98 12.19 -4.50 3.31
CA PHE A 98 13.34 -4.41 4.20
C PHE A 98 13.70 -5.79 4.74
N PHE A 99 14.95 -6.18 4.59
CA PHE A 99 15.50 -7.40 5.17
C PHE A 99 16.26 -7.03 6.43
N PHE A 100 16.06 -7.81 7.50
CA PHE A 100 16.65 -7.53 8.80
C PHE A 100 17.16 -8.80 9.49
N ASN A 101 18.08 -8.67 10.44
CA ASN A 101 18.58 -9.80 11.23
C ASN A 101 17.81 -9.99 12.56
N GLY A 102 18.15 -11.01 13.36
CA GLY A 102 17.46 -11.29 14.64
C GLY A 102 17.60 -10.22 15.72
N LYS A 103 18.38 -9.16 15.48
CA LYS A 103 18.47 -7.98 16.34
C LYS A 103 17.74 -6.78 15.75
N GLY A 104 17.06 -6.94 14.62
CA GLY A 104 16.30 -5.89 13.94
C GLY A 104 17.15 -4.88 13.17
N PHE A 105 18.41 -5.19 12.87
CA PHE A 105 19.23 -4.35 11.98
C PHE A 105 18.86 -4.63 10.53
N ILE A 106 18.49 -3.57 9.80
CA ILE A 106 18.26 -3.63 8.36
C ILE A 106 19.59 -3.83 7.65
N ASN A 107 19.69 -4.85 6.80
CA ASN A 107 20.88 -5.14 6.01
C ASN A 107 20.71 -4.82 4.53
N TYR A 108 19.47 -4.83 4.03
CA TYR A 108 19.15 -4.63 2.64
C TYR A 108 17.70 -4.16 2.48
N ALA A 109 17.44 -3.33 1.46
CA ALA A 109 16.10 -2.91 1.07
C ALA A 109 15.93 -3.11 -0.43
N ALA A 110 14.81 -3.73 -0.84
CA ALA A 110 14.46 -3.98 -2.23
C ALA A 110 13.19 -3.21 -2.60
N PRO A 111 13.29 -2.10 -3.33
CA PRO A 111 12.14 -1.41 -3.89
C PRO A 111 11.62 -2.13 -5.14
N LEU A 112 10.31 -2.05 -5.36
CA LEU A 112 9.59 -2.59 -6.52
C LEU A 112 8.47 -1.63 -6.91
N SER A 113 8.27 -1.38 -8.21
CA SER A 113 7.15 -0.62 -8.75
C SER A 113 6.62 -1.28 -10.02
N ASP A 114 5.32 -1.18 -10.26
CA ASP A 114 4.67 -1.62 -11.50
C ASP A 114 5.13 -0.83 -12.74
N ILE A 115 5.61 0.40 -12.54
CA ILE A 115 6.18 1.25 -13.59
C ILE A 115 7.71 1.34 -13.54
N GLY A 116 8.36 0.56 -12.68
CA GLY A 116 9.82 0.47 -12.56
C GLY A 116 10.47 1.82 -12.26
N GLU A 117 11.53 2.16 -13.00
CA GLU A 117 12.32 3.38 -12.82
C GLU A 117 11.54 4.68 -13.12
N ALA A 118 10.38 4.59 -13.77
CA ALA A 118 9.52 5.75 -13.99
C ALA A 118 8.77 6.19 -12.71
N ASP A 119 8.90 5.45 -11.60
CA ASP A 119 8.28 5.80 -10.32
C ASP A 119 9.05 6.89 -9.57
N ILE A 120 8.72 8.14 -9.90
CA ILE A 120 9.38 9.33 -9.34
C ILE A 120 9.17 9.43 -7.83
N LYS A 121 7.96 9.14 -7.34
CA LYS A 121 7.67 9.21 -5.90
C LYS A 121 8.43 8.14 -5.13
N LEU A 122 8.45 6.90 -5.62
CA LEU A 122 9.22 5.84 -5.00
C LEU A 122 10.73 6.18 -4.99
N SER A 123 11.25 6.73 -6.08
CA SER A 123 12.65 7.18 -6.16
C SER A 123 12.96 8.25 -5.10
N GLN A 124 12.10 9.26 -4.95
CA GLN A 124 12.24 10.30 -3.92
C GLN A 124 12.21 9.73 -2.49
N LEU A 125 11.36 8.74 -2.23
CA LEU A 125 11.29 8.06 -0.94
C LEU A 125 12.59 7.32 -0.63
N ILE A 126 13.15 6.58 -1.61
CA ILE A 126 14.42 5.86 -1.46
C ILE A 126 15.56 6.83 -1.18
N GLU A 127 15.65 7.95 -1.90
CA GLU A 127 16.67 8.98 -1.68
C GLU A 127 16.63 9.54 -0.25
N LYS A 128 15.45 9.72 0.34
CA LYS A 128 15.28 10.20 1.73
C LYS A 128 15.53 9.14 2.81
N LEU A 129 15.49 7.87 2.43
CA LEU A 129 15.79 6.74 3.33
C LEU A 129 17.29 6.47 3.45
N THR A 130 18.07 6.89 2.45
CA THR A 130 19.54 6.73 2.38
C THR A 130 20.26 7.80 3.19
#